data_AF-A0A7J7T787-F1
#
_entry.id   AF-A0A7J7T787-F1
#
_cell.length_a   1.000
_cell.length_b   1.000
_cell.length_c   1.000
_cell.angle_alpha   90.00
_cell.angle_beta   90.00
_cell.angle_gamma   90.00
#
_symmetry.space_group_name_H-M   'P 1'
#
loop_
_entity.id
_entity.type
_entity.pdbx_description
1 polymer ?
#
loop_
_entity_poly.entity_id
_entity_poly.type
_entity_poly.pdbx_seq_one_letter_code
_entity_poly.pdbx_strand_id
1 'polypeptide(L)'
;MIRNGHGLAGGAEQPGPGSRPAVRVWCDGCYDMVHYGHSNQLRQARAMGDYLIVGVHTDEEISKHKGPPVFTQEERYKMVQAIKWVDEVVPAAPYVTTLETLDKYSCDFCVHGNDITLTVDGRDTYEEVKQAGRYRECKRTQGVSTTDLVGRMLLMTKAHHSSQEMSSEYRAYADSFGKPPHLTPAREMLFSEGSSQCPGGRNPWTGVSQFLQTSRKIIQFASGKEPQPGDTVIYVAGAFDLFHIGHVDFLAKVHGLVERPYVIAGLHFDQEVNHYKGKNYPIMNLHERTLSVLACRYVSEVVIGAPYAVTAELLDHFKVDLVCHGKTEIMPDKDGSDPYQEPKKRGIFRQIDSGSDLTTDLIVQRIIKNRLEYEARNQKKAAKELALLEAMRQQEEPPARGGHSA
;
A
#
# COMPACT_ATOMS: atom_id res chain seq x y z
N MET A 1 18.36 5.22 61.17
CA MET A 1 19.20 6.33 61.67
C MET A 1 20.19 6.71 60.57
N ILE A 2 20.19 7.99 60.19
CA ILE A 2 21.23 8.76 59.46
C ILE A 2 21.47 8.34 57.98
N ARG A 3 20.80 8.91 56.96
CA ARG A 3 20.88 10.24 56.28
C ARG A 3 22.16 10.52 55.47
N ASN A 4 21.99 10.70 54.15
CA ASN A 4 22.36 11.85 53.28
C ASN A 4 22.18 11.42 51.80
N GLY A 5 21.57 12.13 50.84
CA GLY A 5 21.07 13.51 50.74
C GLY A 5 21.69 14.22 49.50
N HIS A 6 20.83 14.67 48.55
CA HIS A 6 21.08 15.57 47.39
C HIS A 6 21.85 15.00 46.18
N GLY A 7 21.60 15.38 44.91
CA GLY A 7 20.71 16.36 44.30
C GLY A 7 20.88 16.41 42.77
N LEU A 8 19.84 16.93 42.11
CA LEU A 8 19.65 17.48 40.76
C LEU A 8 20.83 17.62 39.75
N ALA A 9 20.45 17.36 38.48
CA ALA A 9 20.88 17.98 37.20
C ALA A 9 22.25 17.61 36.57
N GLY A 10 22.19 17.31 35.26
CA GLY A 10 23.33 17.22 34.32
C GLY A 10 23.51 15.81 33.76
N GLY A 11 23.52 15.54 32.45
CA GLY A 11 23.48 16.42 31.29
C GLY A 11 23.18 15.57 30.05
N ALA A 12 22.95 16.24 28.92
CA ALA A 12 22.92 15.60 27.62
C ALA A 12 24.21 14.78 27.44
N GLU A 13 24.06 13.47 27.21
CA GLU A 13 25.17 12.61 26.80
C GLU A 13 25.82 13.23 25.56
N GLN A 14 27.06 13.69 25.71
CA GLN A 14 27.84 14.08 24.54
C GLN A 14 28.18 12.81 23.74
N PRO A 15 27.97 12.81 22.42
CA PRO A 15 28.31 11.67 21.59
C PRO A 15 29.83 11.45 21.66
N GLY A 16 30.23 10.22 21.95
CA GLY A 16 31.64 9.84 22.04
C GLY A 16 32.42 10.18 20.77
N PRO A 17 33.74 10.41 20.88
CA PRO A 17 34.57 10.81 19.74
C PRO A 17 34.70 9.64 18.76
N GLY A 18 33.87 9.62 17.71
CA GLY A 18 33.97 8.62 16.63
C GLY A 18 32.70 8.27 15.86
N SER A 19 31.50 8.69 16.28
CA SER A 19 30.28 8.41 15.50
C SER A 19 30.13 9.42 14.36
N ARG A 20 30.14 8.95 13.10
CA ARG A 20 29.71 9.77 11.95
C ARG A 20 28.30 10.34 12.22
N PRO A 21 27.98 11.56 11.78
CA PRO A 21 26.63 12.10 11.89
C PRO A 21 25.62 11.12 11.29
N ALA A 22 24.48 10.94 11.96
CA ALA A 22 23.41 10.09 11.47
C ALA A 22 22.80 10.71 10.21
N VAL A 23 22.70 9.94 9.13
CA VAL A 23 22.14 10.39 7.86
C VAL A 23 20.61 10.26 7.92
N ARG A 24 19.90 11.37 7.79
CA ARG A 24 18.43 11.46 7.86
C ARG A 24 17.86 11.57 6.46
N VAL A 25 16.94 10.69 6.14
CA VAL A 25 16.36 10.54 4.80
C VAL A 25 14.91 11.00 4.82
N TRP A 26 14.53 11.73 3.77
CA TRP A 26 13.15 12.16 3.55
C TRP A 26 12.49 11.39 2.39
N CYS A 27 11.28 10.91 2.60
CA CYS A 27 10.35 10.58 1.53
C CYS A 27 9.07 11.38 1.73
N ASP A 28 8.33 11.63 0.65
CA ASP A 28 6.96 12.10 0.78
C ASP A 28 6.07 11.49 -0.31
N GLY A 29 4.76 11.56 -0.09
CA GLY A 29 3.80 11.04 -1.04
C GLY A 29 2.39 10.99 -0.48
N CYS A 30 1.46 10.59 -1.35
CA CYS A 30 0.07 10.39 -0.95
C CYS A 30 -0.07 9.17 -0.04
N TYR A 31 0.64 8.08 -0.35
CA TYR A 31 0.50 6.77 0.30
C TYR A 31 -0.96 6.31 0.42
N ASP A 32 -1.75 6.58 -0.62
CA ASP A 32 -3.12 6.12 -0.74
C ASP A 32 -3.13 4.70 -1.34
N MET A 33 -3.83 3.76 -0.69
CA MET A 33 -3.77 2.33 -1.01
C MET A 33 -2.35 1.76 -0.93
N VAL A 34 -1.69 1.89 0.23
CA VAL A 34 -0.35 1.32 0.47
C VAL A 34 -0.29 -0.15 0.06
N HIS A 35 0.80 -0.51 -0.61
CA HIS A 35 1.09 -1.87 -1.07
C HIS A 35 2.60 -2.13 -0.96
N TYR A 36 3.04 -3.37 -1.21
CA TYR A 36 4.44 -3.77 -1.05
C TYR A 36 5.43 -2.95 -1.93
N GLY A 37 4.93 -2.29 -2.98
CA GLY A 37 5.70 -1.36 -3.81
C GLY A 37 6.17 -0.13 -3.04
N HIS A 38 5.26 0.54 -2.33
CA HIS A 38 5.56 1.64 -1.41
C HIS A 38 6.49 1.18 -0.28
N SER A 39 6.21 -0.01 0.27
CA SER A 39 7.04 -0.59 1.34
C SER A 39 8.48 -0.83 0.87
N ASN A 40 8.70 -1.33 -0.35
CA ASN A 40 10.03 -1.52 -0.90
C ASN A 40 10.73 -0.19 -1.28
N GLN A 41 10.00 0.85 -1.67
CA GLN A 41 10.57 2.20 -1.83
C GLN A 41 11.12 2.69 -0.48
N LEU A 42 10.31 2.62 0.57
CA LEU A 42 10.69 3.06 1.92
C LEU A 42 11.86 2.22 2.47
N ARG A 43 11.88 0.91 2.22
CA ARG A 43 13.03 0.05 2.52
C ARG A 43 14.31 0.54 1.81
N GLN A 44 14.22 0.86 0.51
CA GLN A 44 15.36 1.35 -0.25
C GLN A 44 15.82 2.72 0.27
N ALA A 45 14.90 3.64 0.57
CA ALA A 45 15.22 4.94 1.14
C ALA A 45 15.89 4.80 2.52
N ARG A 46 15.33 3.99 3.42
CA ARG A 46 15.90 3.73 4.74
C ARG A 46 17.30 3.12 4.67
N ALA A 47 17.60 2.32 3.64
CA ALA A 47 18.91 1.73 3.42
C ALA A 47 19.98 2.73 2.92
N MET A 48 19.59 3.94 2.50
CA MET A 48 20.51 5.01 2.09
C MET A 48 20.97 5.88 3.28
N GLY A 49 20.39 5.70 4.45
CA GLY A 49 20.75 6.47 5.65
C GLY A 49 20.49 5.69 6.94
N ASP A 50 20.38 6.42 8.04
CA ASP A 50 20.27 5.90 9.41
C ASP A 50 18.91 6.18 10.05
N TYR A 51 18.10 7.06 9.48
CA TYR A 51 16.75 7.41 9.97
C TYR A 51 15.86 7.84 8.80
N LEU A 52 14.63 7.34 8.69
CA LEU A 52 13.69 7.67 7.62
C LEU A 52 12.46 8.42 8.15
N ILE A 53 12.29 9.64 7.65
CA ILE A 53 11.10 10.46 7.87
C ILE A 53 10.24 10.41 6.61
N VAL A 54 8.93 10.24 6.78
CA VAL A 54 7.98 10.21 5.68
C VAL A 54 6.92 11.29 5.82
N GLY A 55 6.96 12.28 4.93
CA GLY A 55 5.92 13.27 4.76
C GLY A 55 4.68 12.70 4.07
N VAL A 56 3.50 12.97 4.60
CA VAL A 56 2.25 12.52 4.00
C VAL A 56 1.30 13.70 3.81
N HIS A 57 0.84 13.91 2.57
CA HIS A 57 0.00 15.05 2.22
C HIS A 57 -1.41 14.93 2.83
N THR A 58 -2.09 16.05 3.05
CA THR A 58 -3.51 16.08 3.48
C THR A 58 -4.46 15.68 2.36
N ASP A 59 -5.71 15.35 2.71
CA ASP A 59 -6.74 15.02 1.71
C ASP A 59 -7.05 16.22 0.80
N GLU A 60 -7.04 17.42 1.37
CA GLU A 60 -7.23 18.68 0.64
C GLU A 60 -6.10 18.91 -0.36
N GLU A 61 -4.85 18.72 0.06
CA GLU A 61 -3.68 18.97 -0.78
C GLU A 61 -3.61 18.00 -1.96
N ILE A 62 -3.95 16.72 -1.73
CA ILE A 62 -4.06 15.72 -2.79
C ILE A 62 -5.15 16.12 -3.80
N SER A 63 -6.31 16.57 -3.31
CA SER A 63 -7.47 16.90 -4.13
C SER A 63 -7.26 18.13 -5.03
N LYS A 64 -6.29 19.00 -4.71
CA LYS A 64 -5.89 20.12 -5.59
C LYS A 64 -5.16 19.65 -6.85
N HIS A 65 -4.42 18.56 -6.75
CA HIS A 65 -3.53 18.08 -7.81
C HIS A 65 -4.11 16.90 -8.59
N LYS A 66 -4.93 16.07 -7.94
CA LYS A 66 -5.56 14.89 -8.54
C LYS A 66 -6.92 14.59 -7.91
N GLY A 67 -7.51 13.45 -8.28
CA GLY A 67 -8.73 12.97 -7.64
C GLY A 67 -8.56 12.80 -6.11
N PRO A 68 -9.66 12.91 -5.34
CA PRO A 68 -9.61 12.72 -3.90
C PRO A 68 -9.09 11.31 -3.55
N PRO A 69 -8.33 11.17 -2.45
CA PRO A 69 -7.80 9.86 -2.04
C PRO A 69 -8.92 8.91 -1.60
N VAL A 70 -8.66 7.61 -1.68
CA VAL A 70 -9.57 6.54 -1.21
C VAL A 70 -9.60 6.46 0.31
N PHE A 71 -8.44 6.62 0.94
CA PHE A 71 -8.29 6.66 2.39
C PHE A 71 -8.13 8.09 2.90
N THR A 72 -8.71 8.33 4.07
CA THR A 72 -8.51 9.57 4.82
C THR A 72 -7.04 9.76 5.19
N GLN A 73 -6.63 11.00 5.42
CA GLN A 73 -5.25 11.29 5.81
C GLN A 73 -4.81 10.56 7.09
N GLU A 74 -5.68 10.40 8.08
CA GLU A 74 -5.36 9.68 9.32
C GLU A 74 -5.14 8.18 9.08
N GLU A 75 -5.94 7.56 8.21
CA GLU A 75 -5.72 6.17 7.78
C GLU A 75 -4.36 6.03 7.06
N ARG A 76 -4.00 7.00 6.22
CA ARG A 76 -2.72 7.01 5.49
C ARG A 76 -1.53 7.23 6.42
N TYR A 77 -1.61 8.18 7.36
CA TYR A 77 -0.56 8.42 8.37
C TYR A 77 -0.27 7.16 9.17
N LYS A 78 -1.33 6.52 9.68
CA LYS A 78 -1.23 5.32 10.49
C LYS A 78 -0.67 4.13 9.70
N MET A 79 -1.06 3.99 8.44
CA MET A 79 -0.57 2.91 7.57
C MET A 79 0.92 3.06 7.28
N VAL A 80 1.38 4.29 6.99
CA VAL A 80 2.81 4.57 6.75
C VAL A 80 3.63 4.33 8.02
N GLN A 81 3.15 4.78 9.18
CA GLN A 81 3.84 4.56 10.46
C GLN A 81 3.96 3.06 10.80
N ALA A 82 3.05 2.20 10.33
CA ALA A 82 3.10 0.77 10.56
C ALA A 82 4.22 0.05 9.78
N ILE A 83 4.79 0.68 8.75
CA ILE A 83 5.89 0.11 7.95
C ILE A 83 7.18 0.19 8.76
N LYS A 84 7.86 -0.96 8.92
CA LYS A 84 8.99 -1.09 9.85
C LYS A 84 10.25 -0.31 9.53
N TRP A 85 10.38 0.20 8.30
CA TRP A 85 11.50 1.03 7.89
C TRP A 85 11.26 2.51 8.13
N VAL A 86 10.03 2.91 8.44
CA VAL A 86 9.66 4.30 8.73
C VAL A 86 9.91 4.56 10.20
N ASP A 87 10.69 5.59 10.51
CA ASP A 87 10.94 5.97 11.90
C ASP A 87 9.88 6.99 12.36
N GLU A 88 9.55 7.97 11.51
CA GLU A 88 8.61 9.05 11.81
C GLU A 88 7.74 9.43 10.61
N VAL A 89 6.46 9.72 10.85
CA VAL A 89 5.54 10.31 9.88
C VAL A 89 5.33 11.78 10.18
N VAL A 90 5.49 12.61 9.14
CA VAL A 90 5.16 14.04 9.18
C VAL A 90 3.83 14.28 8.47
N PRO A 91 2.75 14.60 9.20
CA PRO A 91 1.47 14.93 8.58
C PRO A 91 1.53 16.28 7.87
N ALA A 92 0.59 16.50 6.95
CA ALA A 92 0.46 17.73 6.17
C ALA A 92 1.76 18.18 5.48
N ALA A 93 2.53 17.23 4.94
CA ALA A 93 3.69 17.56 4.13
C ALA A 93 3.26 18.24 2.82
N PRO A 94 4.00 19.26 2.34
CA PRO A 94 3.76 19.88 1.03
C PRO A 94 3.73 18.86 -0.10
N TYR A 95 3.02 19.16 -1.19
CA TYR A 95 2.90 18.24 -2.32
C TYR A 95 4.23 18.04 -3.09
N VAL A 96 5.10 19.04 -3.08
CA VAL A 96 6.43 18.99 -3.72
C VAL A 96 7.50 19.16 -2.66
N THR A 97 8.50 18.28 -2.67
CA THR A 97 9.68 18.40 -1.79
C THR A 97 10.47 19.66 -2.09
N THR A 98 10.80 20.44 -1.05
CA THR A 98 11.62 21.65 -1.14
C THR A 98 12.84 21.56 -0.23
N LEU A 99 13.88 22.37 -0.49
CA LEU A 99 15.03 22.47 0.42
C LEU A 99 14.62 22.94 1.81
N GLU A 100 13.65 23.87 1.90
CA GLU A 100 13.08 24.32 3.17
C GLU A 100 12.52 23.17 4.00
N THR A 101 11.80 22.23 3.37
CA THR A 101 11.26 21.05 4.05
C THR A 101 12.37 20.14 4.55
N LEU A 102 13.40 19.91 3.72
CA LEU A 102 14.54 19.08 4.11
C LEU A 102 15.30 19.70 5.28
N ASP A 103 15.53 21.01 5.26
CA ASP A 103 16.23 21.72 6.33
C ASP A 103 15.41 21.74 7.63
N LYS A 104 14.10 21.98 7.53
CA LYS A 104 13.17 21.96 8.66
C LYS A 104 13.22 20.65 9.46
N TYR A 105 13.33 19.51 8.77
CA TYR A 105 13.41 18.18 9.42
C TYR A 105 14.84 17.63 9.52
N SER A 106 15.83 18.45 9.18
CA SER A 106 17.26 18.11 9.18
C SER A 106 17.55 16.83 8.37
N CYS A 107 16.95 16.69 7.20
CA CYS A 107 17.19 15.59 6.28
C CYS A 107 18.30 15.93 5.29
N ASP A 108 19.25 15.03 5.10
CA ASP A 108 20.37 15.19 4.18
C ASP A 108 19.88 15.24 2.72
N PHE A 109 18.94 14.36 2.36
CA PHE A 109 18.40 14.26 1.01
C PHE A 109 17.00 13.62 1.00
N CYS A 110 16.27 13.81 -0.09
CA CYS A 110 15.04 13.07 -0.38
C CYS A 110 15.29 11.86 -1.29
N VAL A 111 14.40 10.87 -1.20
CA VAL A 111 14.40 9.69 -2.06
C VAL A 111 13.04 9.53 -2.75
N HIS A 112 13.06 9.53 -4.07
CA HIS A 112 11.87 9.36 -4.91
C HIS A 112 12.04 8.22 -5.91
N GLY A 113 10.94 7.85 -6.58
CA GLY A 113 10.99 6.95 -7.74
C GLY A 113 11.65 7.63 -8.94
N ASN A 114 11.92 6.85 -9.99
CA ASN A 114 12.48 7.35 -11.25
C ASN A 114 11.40 7.77 -12.26
N ASP A 115 10.26 8.27 -11.77
CA ASP A 115 9.15 8.72 -12.61
C ASP A 115 9.47 10.08 -13.26
N ILE A 116 8.97 10.30 -14.48
CA ILE A 116 9.12 11.59 -15.19
C ILE A 116 8.27 12.63 -14.46
N THR A 117 8.92 13.66 -13.92
CA THR A 117 8.30 14.66 -13.04
C THR A 117 8.54 16.06 -13.62
N LEU A 118 7.93 16.34 -14.76
CA LEU A 118 8.04 17.64 -15.44
C LEU A 118 6.80 18.50 -15.19
N THR A 119 7.00 19.81 -15.03
CA THR A 119 5.94 20.82 -15.06
C THR A 119 5.40 21.00 -16.48
N VAL A 120 4.30 21.74 -16.63
CA VAL A 120 3.72 22.06 -17.95
C VAL A 120 4.70 22.79 -18.88
N ASP A 121 5.67 23.50 -18.31
CA ASP A 121 6.75 24.19 -19.04
C ASP A 121 7.92 23.26 -19.40
N GLY A 122 7.85 21.97 -19.05
CA GLY A 122 8.91 21.00 -19.28
C GLY A 122 10.09 21.08 -18.31
N ARG A 123 9.97 21.81 -17.20
CA ARG A 123 11.00 21.90 -16.14
C ARG A 123 10.83 20.79 -15.12
N ASP A 124 11.92 20.34 -14.52
CA ASP A 124 11.88 19.31 -13.48
C ASP A 124 11.20 19.83 -12.20
N THR A 125 10.24 19.07 -11.68
CA THR A 125 9.48 19.43 -10.47
C THR A 125 10.41 19.51 -9.24
N TYR A 126 11.52 18.77 -9.26
CA TYR A 126 12.51 18.71 -8.19
C TYR A 126 13.83 19.40 -8.58
N GLU A 127 13.80 20.34 -9.53
CA GLU A 127 14.99 21.04 -10.04
C GLU A 127 15.85 21.62 -8.91
N GLU A 128 15.24 22.33 -7.95
CA GLU A 128 15.92 22.93 -6.80
C GLU A 128 16.70 21.90 -5.98
N VAL A 129 16.04 20.80 -5.60
CA VAL A 129 16.62 19.76 -4.74
C VAL A 129 17.69 18.94 -5.48
N LYS A 130 17.51 18.73 -6.80
CA LYS A 130 18.50 18.07 -7.67
C LYS A 130 19.76 18.92 -7.83
N GLN A 131 19.63 20.21 -8.09
CA GLN A 131 20.77 21.13 -8.22
C GLN A 131 21.58 21.24 -6.92
N ALA A 132 20.92 21.16 -5.76
CA ALA A 132 21.58 21.11 -4.46
C ALA A 132 22.27 19.77 -4.15
N GLY A 133 22.16 18.76 -5.02
CA GLY A 133 22.75 17.43 -4.79
C GLY A 133 22.05 16.62 -3.70
N ARG A 134 20.82 17.00 -3.32
CA ARG A 134 20.04 16.43 -2.20
C ARG A 134 18.85 15.58 -2.67
N TYR A 135 18.89 15.09 -3.90
CA TYR A 135 17.91 14.16 -4.48
C TYR A 135 18.55 12.80 -4.77
N ARG A 136 17.85 11.71 -4.45
CA ARG A 136 18.27 10.34 -4.76
C ARG A 136 17.11 9.56 -5.36
N GLU A 137 17.42 8.59 -6.21
CA GLU A 137 16.42 7.72 -6.85
C GLU A 137 16.47 6.30 -6.31
N CYS A 138 15.31 5.67 -6.21
CA CYS A 138 15.17 4.25 -5.93
C CYS A 138 14.57 3.52 -7.13
N LYS A 139 14.77 2.20 -7.18
CA LYS A 139 14.24 1.38 -8.28
C LYS A 139 12.75 1.12 -8.05
N ARG A 140 11.95 1.34 -9.10
CA ARG A 140 10.53 0.99 -9.11
C ARG A 140 10.35 -0.51 -8.82
N THR A 141 9.37 -0.82 -7.99
CA THR A 141 9.05 -2.21 -7.62
C THR A 141 8.27 -2.88 -8.75
N GLN A 142 8.75 -4.03 -9.23
CA GLN A 142 8.06 -4.82 -10.25
C GLN A 142 6.85 -5.55 -9.66
N GLY A 143 5.75 -5.61 -10.43
CA GLY A 143 4.61 -6.48 -10.16
C GLY A 143 3.42 -5.80 -9.46
N VAL A 144 3.51 -4.52 -9.11
CA VAL A 144 2.39 -3.79 -8.48
C VAL A 144 2.41 -2.29 -8.77
N SER A 145 1.21 -1.73 -8.91
CA SER A 145 0.94 -0.29 -8.84
C SER A 145 -0.48 -0.09 -8.32
N THR A 146 -0.81 1.11 -7.82
CA THR A 146 -2.20 1.42 -7.42
C THR A 146 -3.16 1.23 -8.60
N THR A 147 -2.78 1.62 -9.81
CA THR A 147 -3.58 1.42 -11.03
C THR A 147 -3.84 -0.06 -11.31
N ASP A 148 -2.82 -0.91 -11.17
CA ASP A 148 -2.97 -2.37 -11.31
C ASP A 148 -3.94 -2.93 -10.27
N LEU A 149 -3.76 -2.59 -8.98
CA LEU A 149 -4.65 -3.08 -7.92
C LEU A 149 -6.10 -2.61 -8.11
N VAL A 150 -6.31 -1.34 -8.47
CA VAL A 150 -7.64 -0.82 -8.80
C VAL A 150 -8.23 -1.59 -9.99
N GLY A 151 -7.43 -1.85 -11.03
CA GLY A 151 -7.81 -2.70 -12.16
C GLY A 151 -8.32 -4.06 -11.69
N ARG A 152 -7.55 -4.78 -10.85
CA ARG A 152 -7.96 -6.08 -10.29
C ARG A 152 -9.29 -6.01 -9.52
N MET A 153 -9.54 -4.93 -8.78
CA MET A 153 -10.79 -4.72 -8.05
C MET A 153 -11.99 -4.37 -8.95
N LEU A 154 -11.76 -3.66 -10.05
CA LEU A 154 -12.79 -3.36 -11.04
C LEU A 154 -13.13 -4.59 -11.91
N LEU A 155 -12.16 -5.48 -12.11
CA LEU A 155 -12.34 -6.78 -12.80
C LEU A 155 -13.13 -7.82 -11.98
N MET A 156 -13.75 -7.44 -10.85
CA MET A 156 -14.50 -8.35 -9.96
C MET A 156 -15.86 -8.81 -10.54
N THR A 157 -16.06 -8.78 -11.85
CA THR A 157 -17.22 -9.36 -12.56
C THR A 157 -16.78 -10.62 -13.32
N LYS A 158 -17.61 -11.67 -13.35
CA LYS A 158 -17.28 -12.99 -13.96
C LYS A 158 -17.07 -12.98 -15.50
N ALA A 159 -16.95 -11.81 -16.13
CA ALA A 159 -16.96 -11.65 -17.59
C ALA A 159 -15.56 -11.66 -18.25
N HIS A 160 -14.48 -11.89 -17.50
CA HIS A 160 -13.11 -11.72 -18.02
C HIS A 160 -12.48 -12.96 -18.68
N HIS A 161 -13.27 -14.00 -18.99
CA HIS A 161 -12.79 -15.12 -19.81
C HIS A 161 -12.80 -14.83 -21.32
N SER A 162 -13.33 -13.68 -21.77
CA SER A 162 -13.19 -13.24 -23.16
C SER A 162 -12.03 -12.23 -23.29
N SER A 163 -10.93 -12.70 -23.86
CA SER A 163 -9.74 -11.93 -24.21
C SER A 163 -9.97 -11.01 -25.43
N GLN A 164 -11.03 -10.22 -25.43
CA GLN A 164 -11.27 -9.22 -26.45
C GLN A 164 -11.88 -7.98 -25.82
N GLU A 165 -11.18 -6.86 -26.04
CA GLU A 165 -11.58 -5.47 -25.74
C GLU A 165 -11.36 -5.00 -24.30
N MET A 166 -10.10 -4.69 -24.00
CA MET A 166 -9.77 -3.63 -23.05
C MET A 166 -10.37 -2.32 -23.59
N SER A 167 -11.48 -1.85 -23.00
CA SER A 167 -12.22 -0.68 -23.50
C SER A 167 -11.34 0.58 -23.53
N SER A 168 -11.55 1.44 -24.54
CA SER A 168 -10.85 2.73 -24.70
C SER A 168 -10.96 3.63 -23.46
N GLU A 169 -12.01 3.46 -22.65
CA GLU A 169 -12.27 4.17 -21.41
C GLU A 169 -11.28 3.79 -20.28
N TYR A 170 -10.78 2.55 -20.27
CA TYR A 170 -9.80 2.09 -19.26
C TYR A 170 -8.43 2.76 -19.42
N ARG A 171 -8.02 3.06 -20.66
CA ARG A 171 -6.80 3.83 -20.95
C ARG A 171 -6.87 5.23 -20.34
N ALA A 172 -7.99 5.93 -20.52
CA ALA A 172 -8.20 7.29 -20.00
C ALA A 172 -8.18 7.38 -18.45
N TYR A 173 -8.63 6.32 -17.76
CA TYR A 173 -8.59 6.26 -16.29
C TYR A 173 -7.18 5.94 -15.76
N ALA A 174 -6.45 5.02 -16.39
CA ALA A 174 -5.05 4.75 -16.05
C ALA A 174 -4.15 6.00 -16.22
N ASP A 175 -4.46 6.84 -17.21
CA ASP A 175 -3.79 8.12 -17.45
C ASP A 175 -4.01 9.14 -16.32
N SER A 176 -5.10 9.03 -15.54
CA SER A 176 -5.37 9.87 -14.36
C SER A 176 -4.52 9.50 -13.12
N PHE A 177 -3.80 8.38 -13.16
CA PHE A 177 -2.96 7.88 -12.06
C PHE A 177 -1.45 8.02 -12.31
N GLY A 178 -1.03 8.75 -13.34
CA GLY A 178 0.34 9.27 -13.43
C GLY A 178 1.10 8.97 -14.72
N LYS A 179 0.73 9.63 -15.81
CA LYS A 179 1.69 10.01 -16.85
C LYS A 179 1.54 11.49 -17.24
N PRO A 180 2.64 12.21 -17.52
CA PRO A 180 2.57 13.54 -18.12
C PRO A 180 2.00 13.46 -19.55
N PRO A 181 1.39 14.54 -20.05
CA PRO A 181 0.75 14.54 -21.36
C PRO A 181 1.79 14.50 -22.50
N HIS A 182 1.48 13.69 -23.51
CA HIS A 182 2.12 13.56 -24.83
C HIS A 182 3.39 12.69 -24.94
N LEU A 183 3.19 11.45 -25.41
CA LEU A 183 4.19 10.69 -26.16
C LEU A 183 3.56 10.26 -27.49
N THR A 184 4.28 10.49 -28.59
CA THR A 184 3.85 10.24 -29.97
C THR A 184 3.94 8.75 -30.37
N PRO A 185 3.26 8.31 -31.45
CA PRO A 185 2.96 6.89 -31.74
C PRO A 185 4.13 6.02 -32.25
N ALA A 186 5.39 6.40 -32.03
CA ALA A 186 6.51 5.78 -32.75
C ALA A 186 7.21 4.62 -32.01
N ARG A 187 6.69 4.11 -30.89
CA ARG A 187 7.41 3.09 -30.08
C ARG A 187 6.61 1.83 -29.71
N GLU A 188 5.46 1.58 -30.34
CA GLU A 188 4.67 0.36 -30.10
C GLU A 188 5.21 -0.91 -30.80
N MET A 189 6.18 -0.81 -31.71
CA MET A 189 6.62 -1.98 -32.53
C MET A 189 7.85 -2.75 -32.02
N LEU A 190 8.41 -2.46 -30.84
CA LEU A 190 9.70 -3.06 -30.41
C LEU A 190 9.65 -4.02 -29.20
N PHE A 191 8.47 -4.37 -28.68
CA PHE A 191 8.35 -5.24 -27.50
C PHE A 191 7.69 -6.60 -27.75
N SER A 192 7.36 -6.93 -28.99
CA SER A 192 6.89 -8.28 -29.33
C SER A 192 8.00 -8.99 -30.09
N GLU A 193 8.91 -9.64 -29.38
CA GLU A 193 9.57 -10.91 -29.73
C GLU A 193 10.66 -11.18 -28.68
N GLY A 194 10.50 -12.23 -27.87
CA GLY A 194 11.58 -12.74 -27.01
C GLY A 194 11.23 -13.00 -25.54
N SER A 195 10.33 -13.95 -25.27
CA SER A 195 10.56 -14.90 -24.18
C SER A 195 9.72 -16.17 -24.39
N SER A 196 10.40 -17.28 -24.66
CA SER A 196 9.81 -18.61 -24.66
C SER A 196 9.18 -18.89 -23.30
N GLN A 197 7.86 -19.06 -23.29
CA GLN A 197 7.10 -19.43 -22.11
C GLN A 197 7.18 -20.94 -21.90
N CYS A 198 7.61 -21.37 -20.72
CA CYS A 198 7.43 -22.74 -20.26
C CYS A 198 5.93 -22.97 -19.92
N PRO A 199 5.29 -24.03 -20.44
CA PRO A 199 3.88 -24.32 -20.16
C PRO A 199 3.75 -25.05 -18.82
N GLY A 200 3.18 -24.39 -17.79
CA GLY A 200 2.90 -25.09 -16.53
C GLY A 200 2.50 -24.28 -15.28
N GLY A 201 2.21 -22.98 -15.35
CA GLY A 201 2.07 -22.17 -14.12
C GLY A 201 1.00 -21.08 -14.11
N ARG A 202 -0.05 -21.15 -14.92
CA ARG A 202 -1.16 -20.17 -14.86
C ARG A 202 -2.31 -20.73 -14.02
N ASN A 203 -2.52 -20.15 -12.84
CA ASN A 203 -3.70 -20.46 -12.02
C ASN A 203 -4.90 -19.58 -12.48
N PRO A 204 -6.09 -20.16 -12.72
CA PRO A 204 -7.23 -19.42 -13.29
C PRO A 204 -7.74 -18.27 -12.41
N TRP A 205 -7.49 -18.35 -11.11
CA TRP A 205 -8.14 -17.51 -10.10
C TRP A 205 -7.32 -16.26 -9.71
N THR A 206 -5.99 -16.30 -9.84
CA THR A 206 -5.08 -15.17 -9.50
C THR A 206 -4.10 -14.84 -10.64
N GLY A 207 -4.32 -15.37 -11.84
CA GLY A 207 -3.39 -15.31 -12.98
C GLY A 207 -3.21 -13.92 -13.62
N VAL A 208 -3.59 -12.84 -12.92
CA VAL A 208 -3.40 -11.45 -13.36
C VAL A 208 -2.12 -10.83 -12.83
N SER A 209 -1.59 -11.30 -11.70
CA SER A 209 -0.33 -10.76 -11.15
C SER A 209 0.86 -11.26 -11.96
N GLN A 210 1.70 -10.32 -12.40
CA GLN A 210 2.98 -10.60 -13.06
C GLN A 210 4.16 -10.59 -12.06
N PHE A 211 3.88 -10.62 -10.76
CA PHE A 211 4.91 -10.54 -9.72
C PHE A 211 5.83 -11.77 -9.74
N LEU A 212 7.13 -11.54 -9.91
CA LEU A 212 8.15 -12.59 -9.83
C LEU A 212 8.74 -12.65 -8.42
N GLN A 213 8.35 -13.66 -7.64
CA GLN A 213 8.91 -13.85 -6.31
C GLN A 213 10.34 -14.41 -6.37
N THR A 214 11.22 -13.94 -5.49
CA THR A 214 12.57 -14.51 -5.32
C THR A 214 12.92 -14.60 -3.83
N SER A 215 13.77 -15.55 -3.47
CA SER A 215 14.30 -15.67 -2.10
C SER A 215 14.93 -14.36 -1.62
N ARG A 216 15.62 -13.64 -2.52
CA ARG A 216 16.22 -12.33 -2.24
C ARG A 216 15.18 -11.28 -1.82
N LYS A 217 14.01 -11.22 -2.48
CA LYS A 217 12.93 -10.30 -2.10
C LYS A 217 12.38 -10.63 -0.71
N ILE A 218 12.20 -11.91 -0.39
CA ILE A 218 11.76 -12.35 0.94
C ILE A 218 12.78 -11.94 1.99
N ILE A 219 14.07 -12.25 1.79
CA ILE A 219 15.15 -11.90 2.74
C ILE A 219 15.21 -10.38 2.98
N GLN A 220 15.02 -9.56 1.94
CA GLN A 220 15.00 -8.10 2.09
C GLN A 220 13.82 -7.60 2.92
N PHE A 221 12.72 -8.34 2.96
CA PHE A 221 11.52 -8.01 3.70
C PHE A 221 11.43 -8.70 5.05
N ALA A 222 12.09 -9.83 5.27
CA ALA A 222 12.06 -10.57 6.53
C ALA A 222 12.88 -9.85 7.60
N SER A 223 12.52 -10.04 8.88
CA SER A 223 13.36 -9.63 10.00
C SER A 223 14.59 -10.53 10.14
N GLY A 224 14.44 -11.82 9.79
CA GLY A 224 15.48 -12.85 9.89
C GLY A 224 15.79 -13.27 11.33
N LYS A 225 14.93 -12.94 12.30
CA LYS A 225 15.15 -13.24 13.72
C LYS A 225 14.31 -14.45 14.15
N GLU A 226 14.95 -15.40 14.82
CA GLU A 226 14.27 -16.50 15.51
C GLU A 226 13.75 -16.07 16.89
N PRO A 227 12.72 -16.73 17.44
CA PRO A 227 12.25 -16.47 18.80
C PRO A 227 13.38 -16.65 19.82
N GLN A 228 13.57 -15.67 20.70
CA GLN A 228 14.57 -15.72 21.75
C GLN A 228 13.97 -16.23 23.07
N PRO A 229 14.79 -16.77 23.99
CA PRO A 229 14.31 -17.08 25.34
C PRO A 229 13.62 -15.86 26.00
N GLY A 230 12.40 -16.09 26.46
CA GLY A 230 11.54 -15.06 27.06
C GLY A 230 10.63 -14.31 26.08
N ASP A 231 10.73 -14.57 24.77
CA ASP A 231 9.72 -14.11 23.81
C ASP A 231 8.47 -14.98 23.95
N THR A 232 7.29 -14.38 23.74
CA THR A 232 6.02 -15.10 23.63
C THR A 232 5.64 -15.25 22.16
N VAL A 233 5.53 -16.49 21.69
CA VAL A 233 5.18 -16.79 20.30
C VAL A 233 3.66 -16.69 20.12
N ILE A 234 3.23 -15.72 19.32
CA ILE A 234 1.82 -15.47 19.03
C ILE A 234 1.52 -15.80 17.58
N TYR A 235 0.59 -16.71 17.33
CA TYR A 235 0.14 -17.06 15.99
C TYR A 235 -1.19 -16.37 15.63
N VAL A 236 -1.25 -15.80 14.44
CA VAL A 236 -2.47 -15.25 13.84
C VAL A 236 -2.61 -15.78 12.42
N ALA A 237 -3.81 -16.02 11.92
CA ALA A 237 -4.02 -16.55 10.58
C ALA A 237 -5.14 -15.83 9.82
N GLY A 238 -5.02 -15.79 8.49
CA GLY A 238 -6.06 -15.24 7.63
C GLY A 238 -5.63 -15.04 6.18
N ALA A 239 -6.49 -14.33 5.45
CA ALA A 239 -6.17 -13.90 4.09
C ALA A 239 -5.06 -12.84 4.09
N PHE A 240 -5.22 -11.78 4.90
CA PHE A 240 -4.39 -10.56 4.82
C PHE A 240 -4.31 -9.99 3.38
N ASP A 241 -5.42 -10.10 2.64
CA ASP A 241 -5.54 -9.57 1.28
C ASP A 241 -5.76 -8.05 1.31
N LEU A 242 -5.13 -7.34 0.36
CA LEU A 242 -4.97 -5.88 0.38
C LEU A 242 -4.59 -5.37 1.76
N PHE A 243 -3.47 -5.83 2.33
CA PHE A 243 -3.05 -5.51 3.69
C PHE A 243 -3.26 -4.01 4.05
N HIS A 244 -4.12 -3.75 5.04
CA HIS A 244 -4.74 -2.45 5.29
C HIS A 244 -4.81 -2.13 6.79
N ILE A 245 -5.32 -0.95 7.15
CA ILE A 245 -5.27 -0.45 8.53
C ILE A 245 -6.01 -1.32 9.55
N GLY A 246 -7.10 -1.98 9.16
CA GLY A 246 -7.76 -2.95 10.03
C GLY A 246 -6.84 -4.12 10.46
N HIS A 247 -5.97 -4.60 9.57
CA HIS A 247 -4.96 -5.61 9.92
C HIS A 247 -3.87 -5.02 10.81
N VAL A 248 -3.43 -3.79 10.53
CA VAL A 248 -2.45 -3.08 11.36
C VAL A 248 -2.97 -2.92 12.79
N ASP A 249 -4.23 -2.53 12.97
CA ASP A 249 -4.84 -2.31 14.28
C ASP A 249 -5.01 -3.59 15.08
N PHE A 250 -5.39 -4.67 14.39
CA PHE A 250 -5.41 -6.00 14.95
C PHE A 250 -4.00 -6.42 15.42
N LEU A 251 -3.00 -6.33 14.55
CA LEU A 251 -1.63 -6.73 14.85
C LEU A 251 -0.98 -5.86 15.94
N ALA A 252 -1.26 -4.56 15.97
CA ALA A 252 -0.77 -3.65 17.00
C ALA A 252 -1.32 -4.05 18.38
N LYS A 253 -2.61 -4.38 18.47
CA LYS A 253 -3.22 -4.85 19.72
C LYS A 253 -2.70 -6.22 20.13
N VAL A 254 -2.50 -7.14 19.18
CA VAL A 254 -1.89 -8.45 19.44
C VAL A 254 -0.46 -8.30 19.97
N HIS A 255 0.34 -7.43 19.35
CA HIS A 255 1.70 -7.12 19.77
C HIS A 255 1.73 -6.49 21.18
N GLY A 256 0.71 -5.70 21.54
CA GLY A 256 0.58 -5.09 22.87
C GLY A 256 0.10 -6.03 23.98
N LEU A 257 -0.19 -7.31 23.71
CA LEU A 257 -0.67 -8.25 24.73
C LEU A 257 0.41 -8.69 25.72
N VAL A 258 1.67 -8.61 25.32
CA VAL A 258 2.83 -9.16 26.05
C VAL A 258 4.02 -8.23 25.89
N GLU A 259 4.99 -8.33 26.79
CA GLU A 259 6.18 -7.45 26.80
C GLU A 259 7.13 -7.74 25.63
N ARG A 260 7.33 -9.02 25.29
CA ARG A 260 8.24 -9.47 24.24
C ARG A 260 7.51 -10.35 23.21
N PRO A 261 6.71 -9.75 22.31
CA PRO A 261 5.95 -10.51 21.34
C PRO A 261 6.81 -11.01 20.18
N TYR A 262 6.62 -12.28 19.81
CA TYR A 262 7.08 -12.84 18.55
C TYR A 262 5.87 -13.24 17.71
N VAL A 263 5.45 -12.37 16.78
CA VAL A 263 4.20 -12.56 16.04
C VAL A 263 4.47 -13.30 14.73
N ILE A 264 3.82 -14.45 14.57
CA ILE A 264 3.82 -15.27 13.36
C ILE A 264 2.47 -15.09 12.66
N ALA A 265 2.49 -14.57 11.43
CA ALA A 265 1.29 -14.43 10.61
C ALA A 265 1.18 -15.56 9.57
N GLY A 266 0.20 -16.44 9.74
CA GLY A 266 -0.17 -17.47 8.77
C GLY A 266 -1.00 -16.94 7.62
N LEU A 267 -0.50 -17.10 6.40
CA LEU A 267 -1.18 -16.68 5.17
C LEU A 267 -1.81 -17.88 4.48
N HIS A 268 -3.14 -17.93 4.43
CA HIS A 268 -3.85 -18.99 3.71
C HIS A 268 -3.49 -19.00 2.23
N PHE A 269 -3.53 -20.18 1.60
CA PHE A 269 -3.38 -20.33 0.15
C PHE A 269 -4.45 -19.57 -0.64
N ASP A 270 -4.12 -19.13 -1.85
CA ASP A 270 -5.05 -18.37 -2.69
C ASP A 270 -6.35 -19.14 -2.99
N GLN A 271 -6.25 -20.45 -3.20
CA GLN A 271 -7.40 -21.33 -3.42
C GLN A 271 -8.30 -21.40 -2.19
N GLU A 272 -7.71 -21.40 -1.00
CA GLU A 272 -8.45 -21.43 0.25
C GLU A 272 -9.15 -20.09 0.48
N VAL A 273 -8.44 -18.97 0.28
CA VAL A 273 -9.04 -17.62 0.34
C VAL A 273 -10.20 -17.51 -0.63
N ASN A 274 -10.04 -17.98 -1.87
CA ASN A 274 -11.12 -17.98 -2.85
C ASN A 274 -12.30 -18.85 -2.41
N HIS A 275 -12.06 -19.99 -1.77
CA HIS A 275 -13.12 -20.89 -1.31
C HIS A 275 -14.04 -20.20 -0.29
N TYR A 276 -13.49 -19.55 0.74
CA TYR A 276 -14.30 -18.94 1.79
C TYR A 276 -14.67 -17.46 1.54
N LYS A 277 -13.98 -16.73 0.65
CA LYS A 277 -14.37 -15.36 0.25
C LYS A 277 -15.17 -15.30 -1.05
N GLY A 278 -15.00 -16.28 -1.93
CA GLY A 278 -15.62 -16.33 -3.26
C GLY A 278 -15.10 -15.26 -4.23
N LYS A 279 -15.87 -15.06 -5.32
CA LYS A 279 -15.58 -14.07 -6.39
C LYS A 279 -14.18 -14.30 -6.99
N ASN A 280 -13.46 -13.21 -7.31
CA ASN A 280 -12.07 -13.27 -7.76
C ASN A 280 -11.10 -12.91 -6.62
N TYR A 281 -11.46 -13.19 -5.36
CA TYR A 281 -10.52 -13.07 -4.25
C TYR A 281 -9.53 -14.24 -4.22
N PRO A 282 -8.30 -14.05 -3.74
CA PRO A 282 -7.74 -12.78 -3.27
C PRO A 282 -7.30 -11.84 -4.42
N ILE A 283 -7.33 -10.53 -4.18
CA ILE A 283 -6.84 -9.51 -5.10
C ILE A 283 -5.31 -9.56 -5.24
N MET A 284 -4.62 -9.79 -4.11
CA MET A 284 -3.19 -10.04 -4.05
C MET A 284 -2.93 -11.53 -3.85
N ASN A 285 -2.06 -12.11 -4.67
CA ASN A 285 -1.69 -13.52 -4.51
C ASN A 285 -0.87 -13.75 -3.22
N LEU A 286 -0.65 -15.02 -2.87
CA LEU A 286 0.07 -15.41 -1.65
C LEU A 286 1.45 -14.74 -1.51
N HIS A 287 2.18 -14.59 -2.61
CA HIS A 287 3.52 -14.01 -2.60
C HIS A 287 3.50 -12.48 -2.41
N GLU A 288 2.53 -11.78 -3.00
CA GLU A 288 2.30 -10.34 -2.81
C GLU A 288 1.85 -10.05 -1.37
N ARG A 289 0.95 -10.89 -0.83
CA ARG A 289 0.51 -10.83 0.57
C ARG A 289 1.66 -11.08 1.54
N THR A 290 2.55 -12.03 1.23
CA THR A 290 3.76 -12.30 2.03
C THR A 290 4.59 -11.03 2.21
N LEU A 291 4.93 -10.32 1.12
CA LEU A 291 5.70 -9.08 1.23
C LEU A 291 4.93 -7.97 1.94
N SER A 292 3.61 -7.90 1.74
CA SER A 292 2.78 -6.87 2.37
C SER A 292 2.73 -7.04 3.89
N VAL A 293 2.60 -8.28 4.38
CA VAL A 293 2.57 -8.57 5.82
C VAL A 293 3.96 -8.43 6.46
N LEU A 294 5.03 -8.91 5.79
CA LEU A 294 6.40 -8.78 6.31
C LEU A 294 6.89 -7.32 6.46
N ALA A 295 6.28 -6.38 5.74
CA ALA A 295 6.60 -4.96 5.86
C ALA A 295 6.10 -4.33 7.17
N CYS A 296 5.13 -4.95 7.84
CA CYS A 296 4.55 -4.47 9.09
C CYS A 296 5.53 -4.62 10.26
N ARG A 297 5.69 -3.58 11.08
CA ARG A 297 6.59 -3.59 12.24
C ARG A 297 6.19 -4.55 13.36
N TYR A 298 4.91 -4.93 13.40
CA TYR A 298 4.37 -5.83 14.42
C TYR A 298 4.53 -7.31 14.07
N VAL A 299 5.05 -7.63 12.88
CA VAL A 299 5.19 -9.01 12.40
C VAL A 299 6.66 -9.43 12.46
N SER A 300 6.92 -10.56 13.11
CA SER A 300 8.26 -11.15 13.22
C SER A 300 8.52 -12.14 12.08
N GLU A 301 7.54 -12.99 11.78
CA GLU A 301 7.64 -14.09 10.79
C GLU A 301 6.31 -14.34 10.07
N VAL A 302 6.37 -14.99 8.89
CA VAL A 302 5.20 -15.37 8.10
C VAL A 302 5.23 -16.85 7.72
N VAL A 303 4.12 -17.56 7.92
CA VAL A 303 3.91 -18.89 7.33
C VAL A 303 3.30 -18.71 5.94
N ILE A 304 4.11 -18.94 4.91
CA ILE A 304 3.70 -18.82 3.50
C ILE A 304 2.94 -20.07 3.10
N GLY A 305 1.61 -19.98 3.01
CA GLY A 305 0.75 -21.12 2.73
C GLY A 305 0.39 -21.89 3.99
N ALA A 306 -0.18 -21.18 4.97
CA ALA A 306 -0.71 -21.78 6.18
C ALA A 306 -2.00 -22.59 5.88
N PRO A 307 -2.22 -23.72 6.59
CA PRO A 307 -3.49 -24.42 6.56
C PRO A 307 -4.61 -23.54 7.12
N TYR A 308 -5.86 -23.79 6.70
CA TYR A 308 -7.03 -23.07 7.21
C TYR A 308 -7.28 -23.38 8.70
N ALA A 309 -7.28 -24.67 9.05
CA ALA A 309 -7.33 -25.11 10.44
C ALA A 309 -5.99 -24.88 11.13
N VAL A 310 -6.03 -24.36 12.35
CA VAL A 310 -4.84 -24.26 13.21
C VAL A 310 -4.57 -25.65 13.80
N THR A 311 -3.66 -26.40 13.18
CA THR A 311 -3.39 -27.80 13.54
C THR A 311 -2.47 -27.93 14.76
N ALA A 312 -2.57 -29.06 15.47
CA ALA A 312 -1.66 -29.40 16.57
C ALA A 312 -0.19 -29.37 16.13
N GLU A 313 0.10 -29.95 14.95
CA GLU A 313 1.44 -29.97 14.36
C GLU A 313 2.00 -28.56 14.15
N LEU A 314 1.18 -27.62 13.64
CA LEU A 314 1.60 -26.23 13.46
C LEU A 314 1.94 -25.57 14.81
N LEU A 315 1.07 -25.75 15.80
CA LEU A 315 1.28 -25.19 17.14
C LEU A 315 2.56 -25.73 17.80
N ASP A 316 2.80 -27.03 17.66
CA ASP A 316 3.97 -27.70 18.26
C ASP A 316 5.26 -27.36 17.51
N HIS A 317 5.21 -27.27 16.18
CA HIS A 317 6.35 -26.91 15.33
C HIS A 317 6.87 -25.50 15.67
N PHE A 318 5.99 -24.52 15.75
CA PHE A 318 6.36 -23.13 16.05
C PHE A 318 6.43 -22.83 17.55
N LYS A 319 6.11 -23.80 18.43
CA LYS A 319 6.05 -23.62 19.89
C LYS A 319 5.15 -22.43 20.27
N VAL A 320 3.94 -22.43 19.73
CA VAL A 320 2.99 -21.31 19.88
C VAL A 320 2.45 -21.24 21.31
N ASP A 321 2.60 -20.07 21.94
CA ASP A 321 2.08 -19.80 23.29
C ASP A 321 0.66 -19.22 23.27
N LEU A 322 0.30 -18.50 22.21
CA LEU A 322 -0.97 -17.80 22.08
C LEU A 322 -1.47 -17.80 20.63
N VAL A 323 -2.75 -18.02 20.42
CA VAL A 323 -3.40 -17.86 19.11
C VAL A 323 -4.43 -16.74 19.19
N CYS A 324 -4.34 -15.77 18.28
CA CYS A 324 -5.25 -14.63 18.24
C CYS A 324 -6.06 -14.61 16.93
N HIS A 325 -7.35 -14.30 17.04
CA HIS A 325 -8.20 -13.94 15.90
C HIS A 325 -8.93 -12.62 16.17
N GLY A 326 -9.26 -11.90 15.09
CA GLY A 326 -10.05 -10.66 15.18
C GLY A 326 -11.49 -10.90 15.65
N LYS A 327 -12.29 -9.83 15.70
CA LYS A 327 -13.76 -9.93 15.84
C LYS A 327 -14.50 -10.21 14.53
N THR A 328 -13.77 -10.44 13.44
CA THR A 328 -14.35 -10.86 12.16
C THR A 328 -14.98 -12.24 12.27
N GLU A 329 -15.93 -12.52 11.39
CA GLU A 329 -16.55 -13.84 11.28
C GLU A 329 -15.49 -14.92 10.96
N ILE A 330 -15.55 -16.02 11.71
CA ILE A 330 -14.73 -17.21 11.47
C ILE A 330 -15.61 -18.19 10.69
N MET A 331 -15.27 -18.43 9.42
CA MET A 331 -15.97 -19.43 8.62
C MET A 331 -15.60 -20.84 9.13
N PRO A 332 -16.57 -21.78 9.22
CA PRO A 332 -16.25 -23.18 9.46
C PRO A 332 -15.30 -23.73 8.39
N ASP A 333 -14.50 -24.73 8.76
CA ASP A 333 -13.68 -25.48 7.81
C ASP A 333 -14.57 -26.32 6.86
N LYS A 334 -13.98 -26.94 5.84
CA LYS A 334 -14.65 -27.73 4.81
C LYS A 334 -15.46 -28.91 5.36
N ASP A 335 -15.06 -29.43 6.52
CA ASP A 335 -15.76 -30.49 7.25
C ASP A 335 -16.80 -29.96 8.25
N GLY A 336 -17.00 -28.64 8.31
CA GLY A 336 -17.89 -27.94 9.24
C GLY A 336 -17.30 -27.71 10.62
N SER A 337 -16.03 -28.09 10.86
CA SER A 337 -15.38 -27.88 12.15
C SER A 337 -14.94 -26.43 12.36
N ASP A 338 -14.72 -26.06 13.62
CA ASP A 338 -14.13 -24.76 13.97
C ASP A 338 -12.61 -24.79 13.70
N PRO A 339 -12.07 -23.95 12.80
CA PRO A 339 -10.64 -23.96 12.47
C PRO A 339 -9.74 -23.60 13.66
N TYR A 340 -10.29 -23.00 14.73
CA TYR A 340 -9.60 -22.69 15.98
C TYR A 340 -9.92 -23.68 17.11
N GLN A 341 -10.50 -24.84 16.81
CA GLN A 341 -10.85 -25.84 17.83
C GLN A 341 -9.65 -26.28 18.68
N GLU A 342 -8.48 -26.46 18.06
CA GLU A 342 -7.28 -26.97 18.73
C GLU A 342 -6.69 -25.95 19.73
N PRO A 343 -6.43 -24.68 19.35
CA PRO A 343 -5.98 -23.69 20.32
C PRO A 343 -7.03 -23.38 21.41
N LYS A 344 -8.33 -23.51 21.11
CA LYS A 344 -9.40 -23.42 22.12
C LYS A 344 -9.32 -24.56 23.14
N LYS A 345 -9.14 -25.81 22.68
CA LYS A 345 -8.92 -26.99 23.55
C LYS A 345 -7.70 -26.82 24.46
N ARG A 346 -6.62 -26.24 23.91
CA ARG A 346 -5.38 -25.95 24.65
C ARG A 346 -5.48 -24.74 25.59
N GLY A 347 -6.59 -23.97 25.55
CA GLY A 347 -6.77 -22.77 26.38
C GLY A 347 -5.90 -21.56 25.98
N ILE A 348 -5.34 -21.59 24.77
CA ILE A 348 -4.42 -20.55 24.25
C ILE A 348 -5.06 -19.65 23.18
N PHE A 349 -6.36 -19.81 22.89
CA PHE A 349 -7.08 -18.95 21.95
C PHE A 349 -7.58 -17.66 22.61
N ARG A 350 -7.36 -16.51 21.96
CA ARG A 350 -7.90 -15.21 22.36
C ARG A 350 -8.52 -14.46 21.19
N GLN A 351 -9.65 -13.84 21.44
CA GLN A 351 -10.29 -12.96 20.47
C GLN A 351 -9.92 -11.50 20.76
N ILE A 352 -9.47 -10.79 19.73
CA ILE A 352 -8.97 -9.41 19.84
C ILE A 352 -9.84 -8.50 18.99
N ASP A 353 -10.33 -7.42 19.59
CA ASP A 353 -11.06 -6.38 18.88
C ASP A 353 -10.07 -5.36 18.32
N SER A 354 -9.91 -5.27 17.00
CA SER A 354 -9.06 -4.25 16.36
C SER A 354 -9.59 -2.82 16.58
N GLY A 355 -10.89 -2.65 16.80
CA GLY A 355 -11.56 -1.35 16.79
C GLY A 355 -11.76 -0.77 15.38
N SER A 356 -11.48 -1.55 14.33
CA SER A 356 -11.66 -1.18 12.93
C SER A 356 -12.64 -2.13 12.27
N ASP A 357 -13.63 -1.57 11.57
CA ASP A 357 -14.58 -2.31 10.73
C ASP A 357 -14.06 -2.54 9.29
N LEU A 358 -12.95 -1.89 8.91
CA LEU A 358 -12.38 -1.98 7.57
C LEU A 358 -12.02 -3.42 7.17
N THR A 359 -12.54 -3.85 6.02
CA THR A 359 -12.25 -5.13 5.37
C THR A 359 -11.86 -4.93 3.91
N THR A 360 -11.25 -5.95 3.30
CA THR A 360 -10.96 -5.99 1.86
C THR A 360 -12.21 -5.67 1.01
N ASP A 361 -13.38 -6.22 1.37
CA ASP A 361 -14.63 -5.93 0.66
C ASP A 361 -15.03 -4.46 0.77
N LEU A 362 -14.91 -3.83 1.95
CA LEU A 362 -15.21 -2.41 2.12
C LEU A 362 -14.24 -1.51 1.34
N ILE A 363 -12.96 -1.89 1.22
CA ILE A 363 -11.98 -1.18 0.39
C ILE A 363 -12.40 -1.21 -1.07
N VAL A 364 -12.78 -2.40 -1.58
CA VAL A 364 -13.30 -2.55 -2.94
C VAL A 364 -14.54 -1.67 -3.15
N GLN A 365 -15.46 -1.63 -2.19
CA GLN A 365 -16.65 -0.76 -2.27
C GLN A 365 -16.29 0.73 -2.28
N ARG A 366 -15.34 1.18 -1.45
CA ARG A 366 -14.86 2.57 -1.45
C ARG A 366 -14.29 2.96 -2.83
N ILE A 367 -13.51 2.08 -3.45
CA ILE A 367 -12.92 2.32 -4.78
C ILE A 367 -13.99 2.38 -5.86
N ILE A 368 -14.94 1.44 -5.88
CA ILE A 368 -16.03 1.43 -6.85
C ILE A 368 -16.90 2.69 -6.71
N LYS A 369 -17.22 3.09 -5.47
CA LYS A 369 -17.96 4.33 -5.21
C LYS A 369 -17.23 5.56 -5.74
N ASN A 370 -15.94 5.70 -5.44
CA ASN A 370 -15.14 6.83 -5.92
C ASN A 370 -15.08 6.88 -7.46
N ARG A 371 -15.03 5.71 -8.12
CA ARG A 371 -15.12 5.62 -9.58
C ARG A 371 -16.44 6.14 -10.12
N LEU A 372 -17.57 5.69 -9.57
CA LEU A 372 -18.90 6.14 -10.00
C LEU A 372 -19.08 7.66 -9.81
N GLU A 373 -18.57 8.21 -8.71
CA GLU A 373 -18.59 9.65 -8.44
C GLU A 373 -17.69 10.43 -9.40
N TYR A 374 -16.53 9.89 -9.77
CA TYR A 374 -15.65 10.48 -10.78
C TYR A 374 -16.32 10.50 -12.16
N GLU A 375 -16.90 9.39 -12.59
CA GLU A 375 -17.63 9.29 -13.87
C GLU A 375 -18.79 10.29 -13.93
N ALA A 376 -19.59 10.38 -12.85
CA ALA A 376 -20.67 11.35 -12.77
C ALA A 376 -20.19 12.81 -12.82
N ARG A 377 -19.03 13.14 -12.23
CA ARG A 377 -18.44 14.48 -12.31
C ARG A 377 -17.96 14.81 -13.72
N ASN A 378 -17.29 13.87 -14.38
CA ASN A 378 -16.83 14.05 -15.75
C ASN A 378 -18.00 14.21 -16.74
N GLN A 379 -19.04 13.41 -16.60
CA GLN A 379 -20.27 13.54 -17.40
C GLN A 379 -20.91 14.92 -17.22
N LYS A 380 -21.01 15.43 -15.98
CA LYS A 380 -21.51 16.78 -15.70
C LYS A 380 -20.64 17.88 -16.30
N LYS A 381 -19.31 17.73 -16.26
CA LYS A 381 -18.37 18.70 -16.84
C LYS A 381 -18.48 18.72 -18.37
N ALA A 382 -18.48 17.56 -19.01
CA ALA A 382 -18.66 17.41 -20.45
C ALA A 382 -20.00 17.99 -20.92
N ALA A 383 -21.09 17.72 -20.19
CA ALA A 383 -22.41 18.27 -20.51
C ALA A 383 -22.44 19.82 -20.43
N LYS A 384 -21.75 20.41 -19.44
CA LYS A 384 -21.63 21.88 -19.32
C LYS A 384 -20.79 22.48 -20.45
N GLU A 385 -19.68 21.84 -20.81
CA GLU A 385 -18.83 22.29 -21.91
C GLU A 385 -19.57 22.21 -23.26
N LEU A 386 -20.32 21.14 -23.51
CA LEU A 386 -21.15 21.00 -24.70
C LEU A 386 -22.25 22.07 -24.76
N ALA A 387 -22.95 22.30 -23.65
CA ALA A 387 -24.00 23.33 -23.57
C ALA A 387 -23.44 24.74 -23.81
N LEU A 388 -22.23 25.03 -23.33
CA LEU A 388 -21.54 26.30 -23.57
C LEU A 388 -21.18 26.46 -25.06
N LEU A 389 -20.64 25.42 -25.69
CA LEU A 389 -20.31 25.39 -27.12
C LEU A 389 -21.56 25.58 -28.00
N GLU A 390 -22.67 24.91 -27.66
CA GLU A 390 -23.94 25.06 -28.37
C GLU A 390 -24.51 26.47 -28.23
N ALA A 391 -24.43 27.08 -27.04
CA ALA A 391 -24.87 28.45 -26.81
C ALA A 391 -24.01 29.47 -27.57
N MET A 392 -22.69 29.28 -27.66
CA MET A 392 -21.81 30.11 -28.48
C MET A 392 -22.15 29.99 -29.96
N ARG A 393 -22.42 28.77 -30.45
CA ARG A 393 -22.81 28.54 -31.85
C ARG A 393 -24.14 29.22 -32.22
N GLN A 394 -25.11 29.24 -31.31
CA GLN A 394 -26.39 29.92 -31.51
C GLN A 394 -26.27 31.45 -31.50
N GLN A 395 -25.24 32.02 -30.87
CA GLN A 395 -24.96 33.46 -30.90
C GLN A 395 -24.21 33.89 -32.16
N GLU A 396 -23.52 32.97 -32.84
CA GLU A 396 -22.80 33.22 -34.10
C GLU A 396 -23.69 33.08 -35.35
N GLU A 397 -24.91 32.54 -35.23
CA GLU A 397 -25.87 32.54 -36.34
C GLU A 397 -26.45 33.95 -36.56
N PRO A 398 -26.19 34.61 -37.71
CA PRO A 398 -26.71 35.95 -37.96
C PRO A 398 -28.25 35.92 -38.06
N PRO A 399 -28.96 36.96 -37.59
CA PRO A 399 -30.42 36.99 -37.66
C PRO A 399 -30.84 36.86 -39.12
N ALA A 400 -31.72 35.88 -39.39
CA ALA A 400 -32.30 35.67 -40.70
C ALA A 400 -32.82 37.02 -41.23
N ARG A 401 -32.24 37.52 -42.33
CA ARG A 401 -32.72 38.74 -43.00
C ARG A 401 -34.16 38.50 -43.43
N GLY A 402 -35.10 39.01 -42.64
CA GLY A 402 -36.52 39.06 -43.00
C GLY A 402 -36.66 39.83 -44.30
N GLY A 403 -37.04 39.14 -45.37
CA GLY A 403 -37.30 39.74 -46.66
C GLY A 403 -38.41 40.78 -46.55
N HIS A 404 -38.09 42.04 -46.78
CA HIS A 404 -39.07 43.02 -47.21
C HIS A 404 -39.23 42.86 -48.73
N SER A 405 -40.33 42.24 -49.15
CA SER A 405 -40.85 42.41 -50.51
C SER A 405 -41.72 43.67 -50.53
N ALA A 406 -41.39 44.57 -51.45
CA ALA A 406 -42.16 45.77 -51.79
C ALA A 406 -43.53 45.45 -52.38
#